data_AF-A0A3Q0KEG8-F1
#
_entry.id   AF-A0A3Q0KEG8-F1
#
_cell.length_a   1.000
_cell.length_b   1.000
_cell.length_c   1.000
_cell.angle_alpha   90.00
_cell.angle_beta   90.00
_cell.angle_gamma   90.00
#
_symmetry.space_group_name_H-M   'P 1'
#
loop_
_entity.id
_entity.type
_entity.pdbx_description
1 polymer ?
#
loop_
_entity_poly.entity_id
_entity_poly.type
_entity_poly.pdbx_seq_one_letter_code
_entity_poly.pdbx_strand_id
1 'polypeptide(L)'
;MASGASRCETNCKIARSPLIYKGRIYHPYFKNIIIGGGLMALGEICSQSIKMYFCGPPNYGSGSGNNLCSACDQESSKKSWIHLITDTSNYNFNTIIRQSAIGSFQGFYQFIYYSWLDKVFSGVSMTVVAKKVVLDEVLIGPISLAIFFLYNGFCDTFTMAGAFQRCRQSFLPGYLSDLVYWPVLQTINFALVPPGYRVLYVIFFTSIWNTYLCFFSARMGRSGSGIESNQ
;
A
#
# COMPACT_ATOMS: atom_id res chain seq x y z
N MET A 1 -39.59 31.09 23.91
CA MET A 1 -38.30 30.54 24.41
C MET A 1 -38.31 29.01 24.66
N ALA A 2 -39.46 28.37 24.90
CA ALA A 2 -39.53 26.92 25.21
C ALA A 2 -39.03 25.94 24.10
N SER A 3 -39.07 26.35 22.83
CA SER A 3 -38.72 25.47 21.70
C SER A 3 -37.22 25.13 21.63
N GLY A 4 -36.34 26.00 22.16
CA GLY A 4 -34.89 25.76 22.16
C GLY A 4 -34.44 24.68 23.15
N ALA A 5 -35.06 24.63 24.34
CA ALA A 5 -34.71 23.66 25.38
C ALA A 5 -35.04 22.23 24.96
N SER A 6 -36.26 22.01 24.43
CA SER A 6 -36.70 20.72 23.90
C SER A 6 -35.76 20.19 22.80
N ARG A 7 -35.33 21.06 21.88
CA ARG A 7 -34.44 20.68 20.79
C ARG A 7 -33.04 20.29 21.28
N CYS A 8 -32.54 20.92 22.35
CA CYS A 8 -31.27 20.56 22.96
C CYS A 8 -31.35 19.19 23.66
N GLU A 9 -32.43 18.92 24.40
CA GLU A 9 -32.64 17.61 25.04
C GLU A 9 -32.80 16.48 24.02
N THR A 10 -33.55 16.69 22.94
CA THR A 10 -33.71 15.69 21.88
C THR A 10 -32.39 15.41 21.17
N ASN A 11 -31.59 16.44 20.87
CA ASN A 11 -30.25 16.26 20.30
C ASN A 11 -29.31 15.51 21.26
N CYS A 12 -29.38 15.80 22.56
CA CYS A 12 -28.60 15.09 23.57
C CYS A 12 -29.02 13.61 23.67
N LYS A 13 -30.33 13.32 23.65
CA LYS A 13 -30.87 11.94 23.64
C LYS A 13 -30.47 11.17 22.38
N ILE A 14 -30.56 11.79 21.21
CA ILE A 14 -30.13 11.21 19.93
C ILE A 14 -28.62 10.91 19.98
N ALA A 15 -27.80 11.86 20.41
CA ALA A 15 -26.36 11.68 20.54
C ALA A 15 -25.97 10.58 21.56
N ARG A 16 -26.82 10.35 22.58
CA ARG A 16 -26.63 9.31 23.60
C ARG A 16 -27.22 7.96 23.23
N SER A 17 -27.90 7.85 22.09
CA SER A 17 -28.43 6.56 21.63
C SER A 17 -27.27 5.58 21.41
N PRO A 18 -27.36 4.34 21.93
CA PRO A 18 -26.25 3.38 21.87
C PRO A 18 -25.85 3.05 20.43
N LEU A 19 -26.76 3.18 19.46
CA LEU A 19 -26.49 2.98 18.04
C LEU A 19 -25.66 4.12 17.42
N ILE A 20 -25.96 5.39 17.71
CA ILE A 20 -25.16 6.52 17.21
C ILE A 20 -23.79 6.54 17.87
N TYR A 21 -23.73 6.21 19.17
CA TYR A 21 -22.47 6.05 19.89
C TYR A 21 -21.60 4.92 19.30
N LYS A 22 -22.17 3.71 19.12
CA LYS A 22 -21.47 2.60 18.45
C LYS A 22 -21.06 2.99 17.03
N GLY A 23 -21.96 3.62 16.27
CA GLY A 23 -21.68 4.16 14.94
C GLY A 23 -20.44 5.05 14.97
N ARG A 24 -20.39 6.05 15.85
CA ARG A 24 -19.24 6.97 15.97
C ARG A 24 -17.92 6.25 16.33
N ILE A 25 -17.99 5.17 17.11
CA ILE A 25 -16.81 4.37 17.49
C ILE A 25 -16.34 3.45 16.37
N TYR A 26 -17.25 2.74 15.68
CA TYR A 26 -16.90 1.77 14.62
C TYR A 26 -16.65 2.42 13.26
N HIS A 27 -17.25 3.58 13.01
CA HIS A 27 -17.10 4.33 11.76
C HIS A 27 -15.65 4.59 11.34
N PRO A 28 -14.72 5.00 12.23
CA PRO A 28 -13.34 5.19 11.83
C PRO A 28 -12.64 3.88 11.43
N TYR A 29 -12.93 2.74 12.09
CA TYR A 29 -12.37 1.44 11.70
C TYR A 29 -12.77 1.07 10.27
N PHE A 30 -14.07 1.12 9.98
CA PHE A 30 -14.59 0.74 8.67
C PHE A 30 -14.13 1.68 7.56
N LYS A 31 -14.05 2.99 7.86
CA LYS A 31 -13.46 3.97 6.94
C LYS A 31 -12.02 3.63 6.57
N ASN A 32 -11.17 3.34 7.55
CA ASN A 32 -9.76 3.04 7.29
C ASN A 32 -9.56 1.72 6.54
N ILE A 33 -10.42 0.72 6.76
CA ILE A 33 -10.42 -0.53 5.97
C ILE A 33 -10.73 -0.24 4.50
N ILE A 34 -11.84 0.46 4.22
CA ILE A 34 -12.25 0.76 2.84
C ILE A 34 -11.22 1.63 2.14
N ILE A 35 -10.76 2.70 2.80
CA ILE A 35 -9.80 3.62 2.20
C ILE A 35 -8.44 2.94 2.03
N GLY A 36 -8.03 2.10 2.99
CA GLY A 36 -6.86 1.23 2.92
C GLY A 36 -6.88 0.35 1.68
N GLY A 37 -7.96 -0.42 1.50
CA GLY A 37 -8.13 -1.28 0.34
C GLY A 37 -8.18 -0.50 -0.98
N GLY A 38 -8.97 0.57 -1.03
CA GLY A 38 -9.16 1.37 -2.25
C GLY A 38 -7.90 2.09 -2.71
N LEU A 39 -7.13 2.71 -1.80
CA LEU A 39 -5.88 3.39 -2.17
C LEU A 39 -4.77 2.41 -2.57
N MET A 40 -4.76 1.22 -1.99
CA MET A 40 -3.85 0.16 -2.41
C MET A 40 -4.22 -0.44 -3.76
N ALA A 41 -5.52 -0.60 -4.04
CA ALA A 41 -6.01 -0.99 -5.36
C ALA A 41 -5.57 0.03 -6.43
N LEU A 42 -5.79 1.32 -6.15
CA LEU A 42 -5.38 2.41 -7.03
C LEU A 42 -3.87 2.43 -7.23
N GLY A 43 -3.09 2.22 -6.16
CA GLY A 43 -1.64 2.09 -6.20
C GLY A 43 -1.16 1.00 -7.14
N GLU A 44 -1.76 -0.18 -7.04
CA GLU A 44 -1.41 -1.31 -7.87
C GLU A 44 -1.78 -1.08 -9.34
N ILE A 45 -2.91 -0.41 -9.61
CA ILE A 45 -3.27 0.02 -10.97
C ILE A 45 -2.20 0.99 -11.50
N CYS A 46 -1.84 2.02 -10.75
CA CYS A 46 -0.79 2.97 -11.13
C CYS A 46 0.57 2.28 -11.34
N SER A 47 0.94 1.35 -10.46
CA SER A 47 2.16 0.53 -10.55
C SER A 47 2.20 -0.27 -11.86
N GLN A 48 1.09 -0.92 -12.22
CA GLN A 48 1.00 -1.68 -13.47
C GLN A 48 1.07 -0.76 -14.69
N SER A 49 0.40 0.39 -14.66
CA SER A 49 0.52 1.38 -15.73
C SER A 49 1.97 1.84 -15.90
N ILE A 50 2.65 2.18 -14.80
CA ILE A 50 4.07 2.62 -14.80
C ILE A 50 4.99 1.51 -15.31
N LYS A 51 4.77 0.25 -14.90
CA LYS A 51 5.56 -0.89 -15.38
C LYS A 51 5.44 -1.06 -16.89
N MET A 52 4.25 -0.85 -17.46
CA MET A 52 4.08 -0.87 -18.91
C MET A 52 4.92 0.24 -19.55
N TYR A 53 4.85 1.48 -19.06
CA TYR A 53 5.65 2.60 -19.60
C TYR A 53 7.17 2.33 -19.58
N PHE A 54 7.73 1.73 -18.53
CA PHE A 54 9.18 1.52 -18.41
C PHE A 54 9.70 0.23 -19.06
N CYS A 55 8.97 -0.88 -18.95
CA CYS A 55 9.49 -2.19 -19.40
C CYS A 55 9.31 -2.44 -20.90
N GLY A 56 8.63 -1.56 -21.64
CA GLY A 56 8.17 -1.95 -22.97
C GLY A 56 6.93 -2.84 -22.87
N PRO A 57 6.03 -2.86 -23.88
CA PRO A 57 5.24 -4.07 -24.06
C PRO A 57 6.23 -5.26 -24.17
N PRO A 58 5.90 -6.44 -23.63
CA PRO A 58 6.66 -7.63 -23.97
C PRO A 58 6.70 -7.71 -25.50
N ASN A 59 7.92 -7.68 -26.06
CA ASN A 59 8.15 -7.85 -27.50
C ASN A 59 7.53 -9.19 -27.91
N TYR A 60 6.29 -9.18 -28.38
CA TYR A 60 5.82 -10.25 -29.25
C TYR A 60 6.61 -10.06 -30.53
N GLY A 61 7.69 -10.84 -30.64
CA GLY A 61 8.44 -10.99 -31.88
C GLY A 61 7.48 -11.48 -32.95
N SER A 62 6.85 -10.53 -33.64
CA SER A 62 6.55 -10.68 -35.06
C SER A 62 7.89 -10.83 -35.75
N GLY A 63 8.23 -12.07 -36.06
CA GLY A 63 9.20 -12.34 -37.09
C GLY A 63 8.72 -11.75 -38.42
N SER A 64 9.66 -11.16 -39.16
CA SER A 64 9.63 -11.00 -40.61
C SER A 64 8.50 -10.11 -41.16
N GLY A 65 8.74 -8.86 -41.54
CA GLY A 65 9.76 -8.46 -42.50
C GLY A 65 9.06 -8.11 -43.81
N ASN A 66 8.84 -6.81 -44.05
CA ASN A 66 9.03 -6.12 -45.32
C ASN A 66 8.74 -4.63 -45.10
N ASN A 67 9.82 -3.84 -45.18
CA ASN A 67 9.94 -2.44 -45.60
C ASN A 67 8.84 -1.39 -45.27
N LEU A 68 9.34 -0.25 -44.78
CA LEU A 68 8.78 1.09 -45.02
C LEU A 68 7.63 1.56 -44.11
N CYS A 69 7.93 2.01 -42.87
CA CYS A 69 7.45 3.31 -42.33
C CYS A 69 7.97 3.66 -40.91
N SER A 70 9.23 4.11 -40.74
CA SER A 70 9.71 4.52 -39.39
C SER A 70 9.06 5.80 -38.84
N ALA A 71 8.44 6.62 -39.69
CA ALA A 71 7.64 7.75 -39.21
C ALA A 71 6.27 7.30 -38.68
N CYS A 72 5.67 6.25 -39.27
CA CYS A 72 4.47 5.63 -38.71
C CYS A 72 4.80 4.83 -37.45
N ASP A 73 6.03 4.31 -37.28
CA ASP A 73 6.40 3.57 -36.07
C ASP A 73 6.36 4.43 -34.80
N GLN A 74 6.67 5.73 -34.87
CA GLN A 74 6.63 6.58 -33.68
C GLN A 74 5.18 6.95 -33.28
N GLU A 75 4.33 7.22 -34.27
CA GLU A 75 2.88 7.43 -34.10
C GLU A 75 2.17 6.14 -33.67
N SER A 76 2.54 5.01 -34.27
CA SER A 76 2.07 3.66 -33.96
C SER A 76 2.52 3.25 -32.56
N SER A 77 3.75 3.57 -32.16
CA SER A 77 4.22 3.35 -30.80
C SER A 77 3.34 4.14 -29.81
N LYS A 78 3.17 5.47 -29.99
CA LYS A 78 2.25 6.27 -29.13
C LYS A 78 0.83 5.70 -29.09
N LYS A 79 0.25 5.32 -30.23
CA LYS A 79 -1.09 4.72 -30.30
C LYS A 79 -1.15 3.33 -29.66
N SER A 80 -0.09 2.53 -29.80
CA SER A 80 0.07 1.22 -29.17
C SER A 80 0.10 1.34 -27.65
N TRP A 81 0.84 2.32 -27.11
CA TRP A 81 0.83 2.60 -25.68
C TRP A 81 -0.53 3.07 -25.18
N ILE A 82 -1.21 3.98 -25.90
CA ILE A 82 -2.57 4.43 -25.53
C ILE A 82 -3.54 3.25 -25.51
N HIS A 83 -3.53 2.41 -26.54
CA HIS A 83 -4.36 1.21 -26.56
C HIS A 83 -3.97 0.26 -25.42
N LEU A 84 -2.69 0.12 -25.07
CA LEU A 84 -2.23 -0.75 -23.98
C LEU A 84 -2.64 -0.25 -22.59
N ILE A 85 -2.58 1.06 -22.35
CA ILE A 85 -3.04 1.68 -21.09
C ILE A 85 -4.57 1.60 -20.98
N THR A 86 -5.25 1.80 -22.11
CA THR A 86 -6.72 1.74 -22.22
C THR A 86 -7.21 0.30 -22.19
N ASP A 87 -6.39 -0.65 -22.62
CA ASP A 87 -6.71 -2.07 -22.60
C ASP A 87 -6.59 -2.59 -21.18
N THR A 88 -7.65 -2.32 -20.44
CA THR A 88 -7.83 -2.75 -19.07
C THR A 88 -7.78 -4.28 -18.94
N SER A 89 -7.87 -5.04 -20.05
CA SER A 89 -7.72 -6.49 -20.02
C SER A 89 -6.31 -6.94 -19.62
N ASN A 90 -5.29 -6.09 -19.80
CA ASN A 90 -3.91 -6.39 -19.40
C ASN A 90 -3.62 -6.16 -17.92
N TYR A 91 -4.54 -5.55 -17.16
CA TYR A 91 -4.35 -5.39 -15.72
C TYR A 91 -4.51 -6.74 -15.02
N ASN A 92 -3.53 -7.10 -14.21
CA ASN A 92 -3.60 -8.29 -13.38
C ASN A 92 -4.49 -8.01 -12.16
N PHE A 93 -5.79 -8.28 -12.33
CA PHE A 93 -6.80 -8.14 -11.29
C PHE A 93 -6.49 -8.97 -10.04
N ASN A 94 -5.84 -10.12 -10.19
CA ASN A 94 -5.47 -10.94 -9.03
C ASN A 94 -4.51 -10.19 -8.11
N THR A 95 -3.51 -9.51 -8.68
CA THR A 95 -2.59 -8.67 -7.91
C THR A 95 -3.33 -7.48 -7.29
N ILE A 96 -4.23 -6.82 -8.03
CA ILE A 96 -5.03 -5.70 -7.51
C ILE A 96 -5.85 -6.13 -6.29
N ILE A 97 -6.57 -7.26 -6.38
CA ILE A 97 -7.38 -7.80 -5.28
C ILE A 97 -6.50 -8.14 -4.06
N ARG A 98 -5.34 -8.76 -4.29
CA ARG A 98 -4.37 -9.08 -3.25
C ARG A 98 -3.84 -7.82 -2.55
N GLN A 99 -3.44 -6.80 -3.31
CA GLN A 99 -2.99 -5.53 -2.75
C GLN A 99 -4.11 -4.81 -1.99
N SER A 100 -5.34 -4.88 -2.50
CA SER A 100 -6.54 -4.35 -1.82
C SER A 100 -6.78 -5.05 -0.48
N ALA A 101 -6.59 -6.37 -0.41
CA ALA A 101 -6.71 -7.13 0.83
C ALA A 101 -5.64 -6.75 1.86
N ILE A 102 -4.38 -6.60 1.42
CA ILE A 102 -3.28 -6.10 2.26
C ILE A 102 -3.62 -4.70 2.79
N GLY A 103 -4.06 -3.79 1.92
CA GLY A 103 -4.44 -2.43 2.30
C GLY A 103 -5.58 -2.37 3.30
N SER A 104 -6.58 -3.24 3.13
CA SER A 104 -7.71 -3.36 4.05
C SER A 104 -7.26 -3.84 5.43
N PHE A 105 -6.42 -4.88 5.47
CA PHE A 105 -5.82 -5.39 6.70
C PHE A 105 -4.94 -4.35 7.38
N GLN A 106 -4.17 -3.59 6.59
CA GLN A 106 -3.33 -2.51 7.09
C GLN A 106 -4.14 -1.37 7.69
N GLY A 107 -5.17 -0.90 7.00
CA GLY A 107 -6.07 0.12 7.53
C GLY A 107 -6.70 -0.30 8.87
N PHE A 108 -7.01 -1.59 9.03
CA PHE A 108 -7.53 -2.12 10.28
C PHE A 108 -6.51 -2.10 11.42
N TYR A 109 -5.36 -2.76 11.25
CA TYR A 109 -4.39 -2.86 12.35
C TYR A 109 -3.76 -1.50 12.68
N GLN A 110 -3.54 -0.63 11.68
CA GLN A 110 -2.94 0.69 11.90
C GLN A 110 -3.84 1.57 12.76
N PHE A 111 -5.16 1.47 12.56
CA PHE A 111 -6.10 2.20 13.40
C PHE A 111 -6.04 1.73 14.87
N ILE A 112 -5.96 0.43 15.12
CA ILE A 112 -5.81 -0.13 16.46
C ILE A 112 -4.49 0.33 17.08
N TYR A 113 -3.41 0.23 16.31
CA TYR A 113 -2.06 0.57 16.75
C TYR A 113 -1.93 2.06 17.09
N TYR A 114 -2.43 2.96 16.24
CA TYR A 114 -2.42 4.39 16.53
C TYR A 114 -3.35 4.78 17.68
N SER A 115 -4.49 4.12 17.82
CA SER A 115 -5.37 4.29 18.98
C SER A 115 -4.69 3.87 20.29
N TRP A 116 -3.83 2.86 20.24
CA TRP A 116 -3.00 2.44 21.37
C TRP A 116 -1.83 3.39 21.61
N LEU A 117 -1.11 3.81 20.56
CA LEU A 117 0.00 4.76 20.67
C LEU A 117 -0.43 6.10 21.26
N ASP A 118 -1.59 6.64 20.87
CA ASP A 118 -2.09 7.90 21.41
C ASP A 118 -2.55 7.77 22.88
N LYS A 119 -2.83 6.56 23.37
CA LYS A 119 -3.07 6.29 24.80
C LYS A 119 -1.79 6.18 25.61
N VAL A 120 -0.76 5.52 25.06
CA VAL A 120 0.52 5.30 25.75
C VAL A 120 1.37 6.57 25.77
N PHE A 121 1.38 7.29 24.65
CA PHE A 121 2.21 8.46 24.45
C PHE A 121 1.33 9.68 24.17
N SER A 122 0.97 10.38 25.24
CA SER A 122 0.30 11.68 25.16
C SER A 122 1.30 12.80 24.87
N GLY A 123 0.86 13.79 24.09
CA GLY A 123 1.65 14.95 23.72
C GLY A 123 2.29 14.90 22.32
N VAL A 124 2.83 16.04 21.90
CA VAL A 124 3.39 16.31 20.56
C VAL A 124 4.87 16.69 20.61
N SER A 125 5.55 16.48 21.74
CA SER A 125 6.98 16.79 21.85
C SER A 125 7.79 15.94 20.86
N MET A 126 8.83 16.53 20.27
CA MET A 126 9.73 15.84 19.33
C MET A 126 10.32 14.54 19.92
N THR A 127 10.56 14.51 21.23
CA THR A 127 11.03 13.29 21.91
C THR A 127 9.97 12.19 21.93
N VAL A 128 8.69 12.56 22.05
CA VAL A 128 7.57 11.61 21.99
C VAL A 128 7.39 11.11 20.56
N VAL A 129 7.50 12.01 19.57
CA VAL A 129 7.46 11.66 18.15
C VAL A 129 8.57 10.66 17.82
N ALA A 130 9.82 10.94 18.18
CA ALA A 130 10.95 10.05 17.93
C ALA A 130 10.75 8.66 18.55
N LYS A 131 10.23 8.59 19.79
CA LYS A 131 9.89 7.31 20.45
C LYS A 131 8.80 6.54 19.70
N LYS A 132 7.75 7.24 19.23
CA LYS A 132 6.68 6.63 18.42
C LYS A 132 7.22 6.06 17.13
N VAL A 133 8.05 6.83 16.42
CA VAL A 133 8.71 6.38 15.17
C VAL A 133 9.56 5.14 15.44
N VAL A 134 10.50 5.19 16.39
CA VAL A 134 11.37 4.03 16.68
C VAL A 134 10.57 2.78 17.05
N LEU A 135 9.49 2.91 17.83
CA LEU A 135 8.65 1.78 18.20
C LEU A 135 7.89 1.22 16.99
N ASP A 136 7.40 2.08 16.10
CA ASP A 136 6.72 1.69 14.87
C ASP A 136 7.67 0.95 13.92
N GLU A 137 8.87 1.48 13.69
CA GLU A 137 9.87 0.87 12.79
C GLU A 137 10.38 -0.47 13.33
N VAL A 138 10.62 -0.59 14.64
CA VAL A 138 11.19 -1.81 15.25
C VAL A 138 10.15 -2.91 15.43
N LEU A 139 8.88 -2.56 15.67
CA LEU A 139 7.82 -3.55 15.88
C LEU A 139 6.96 -3.75 14.64
N ILE A 140 6.35 -2.69 14.14
CA ILE A 140 5.34 -2.75 13.07
C ILE A 140 5.99 -2.92 11.70
N GLY A 141 7.10 -2.22 11.43
CA GLY A 141 7.87 -2.32 10.18
C GLY A 141 8.18 -3.77 9.76
N PRO A 142 8.98 -4.53 10.54
CA PRO A 142 9.38 -5.88 10.16
C PRO A 142 8.20 -6.85 10.08
N ILE A 143 7.20 -6.73 10.97
CA ILE A 143 6.00 -7.59 10.94
C ILE A 143 5.21 -7.35 9.65
N SER A 144 5.00 -6.08 9.30
CA SER A 144 4.24 -5.69 8.11
C SER A 144 4.94 -6.13 6.83
N LEU A 145 6.26 -5.95 6.77
CA LEU A 145 7.07 -6.36 5.64
C LEU A 145 7.11 -7.89 5.48
N ALA A 146 7.22 -8.63 6.59
CA ALA A 146 7.16 -10.09 6.57
C ALA A 146 5.80 -10.58 6.06
N ILE A 147 4.69 -10.02 6.55
CA ILE A 147 3.33 -10.35 6.08
C ILE A 147 3.20 -10.06 4.58
N PHE A 148 3.68 -8.90 4.13
CA PHE A 148 3.64 -8.53 2.71
C PHE A 148 4.35 -9.58 1.84
N PHE A 149 5.60 -9.93 2.16
CA PHE A 149 6.36 -10.88 1.35
C PHE A 149 5.85 -12.31 1.47
N LEU A 150 5.41 -12.73 2.66
CA LEU A 150 4.84 -14.07 2.86
C LEU A 150 3.52 -14.22 2.11
N TYR A 151 2.61 -13.25 2.22
CA TYR A 151 1.33 -13.29 1.52
C TYR A 151 1.53 -13.24 0.00
N ASN A 152 2.38 -12.32 -0.49
CA ASN A 152 2.63 -12.24 -1.91
C ASN A 152 3.35 -13.49 -2.44
N GLY A 153 4.37 -13.96 -1.74
CA GLY A 153 5.08 -15.18 -2.10
C GLY A 153 4.16 -16.40 -2.09
N PHE A 154 3.28 -16.53 -1.10
CA PHE A 154 2.32 -17.63 -1.03
C PHE A 154 1.32 -17.58 -2.19
N CYS A 155 0.79 -16.40 -2.53
CA CYS A 155 -0.13 -16.27 -3.66
C CYS A 155 0.55 -16.49 -5.03
N ASP A 156 1.86 -16.27 -5.13
CA ASP A 156 2.61 -16.49 -6.38
C ASP A 156 3.04 -17.96 -6.54
N THR A 157 3.50 -18.61 -5.46
CA THR A 157 4.04 -19.98 -5.49
C THR A 157 3.06 -21.05 -5.04
N PHE A 158 1.92 -20.66 -4.47
CA PHE A 158 0.91 -21.53 -3.81
C PHE A 158 1.51 -22.49 -2.77
N THR A 159 2.70 -22.18 -2.24
CA THR A 159 3.45 -23.03 -1.33
C THR A 159 4.09 -22.19 -0.23
N MET A 160 4.02 -22.67 1.01
CA MET A 160 4.65 -21.97 2.14
C MET A 160 6.17 -21.92 1.99
N ALA A 161 6.80 -22.97 1.47
CA ALA A 161 8.23 -22.98 1.22
C ALA A 161 8.67 -21.86 0.26
N GLY A 162 7.96 -21.67 -0.86
CA GLY A 162 8.22 -20.58 -1.80
C GLY A 162 7.97 -19.19 -1.18
N ALA A 163 6.94 -19.06 -0.34
CA ALA A 163 6.68 -17.84 0.42
C ALA A 163 7.83 -17.47 1.36
N PHE A 164 8.32 -18.45 2.15
CA PHE A 164 9.45 -18.25 3.07
C PHE A 164 10.75 -17.94 2.32
N GLN A 165 11.00 -18.61 1.19
CA GLN A 165 12.18 -18.34 0.36
C GLN A 165 12.14 -16.90 -0.18
N ARG A 166 11.00 -16.47 -0.72
CA ARG A 166 10.79 -15.10 -1.22
C ARG A 166 10.97 -14.06 -0.12
N CYS A 167 10.39 -14.31 1.06
CA CYS A 167 10.59 -13.47 2.23
C CYS A 167 12.08 -13.40 2.58
N ARG A 168 12.77 -14.53 2.77
CA ARG A 168 14.20 -14.56 3.12
C ARG A 168 15.08 -13.79 2.13
N GLN A 169 14.80 -13.87 0.83
CA GLN A 169 15.58 -13.17 -0.20
C GLN A 169 15.29 -11.67 -0.27
N SER A 170 14.04 -11.24 -0.07
CA SER A 170 13.62 -9.85 -0.25
C SER A 170 13.54 -9.05 1.05
N PHE A 171 13.46 -9.72 2.20
CA PHE A 171 13.17 -9.10 3.51
C PHE A 171 14.28 -8.17 3.96
N LEU A 172 15.53 -8.63 4.05
CA LEU A 172 16.65 -7.78 4.49
C LEU A 172 16.82 -6.53 3.62
N PRO A 173 16.94 -6.62 2.28
CA PRO A 173 17.08 -5.43 1.46
C PRO A 173 15.82 -4.55 1.46
N GLY A 174 14.63 -5.16 1.55
CA GLY A 174 13.37 -4.44 1.73
C GLY A 174 13.36 -3.65 3.04
N TYR A 175 13.79 -4.27 4.14
CA TYR A 175 13.82 -3.67 5.47
C TYR A 175 14.87 -2.57 5.60
N LEU A 176 16.03 -2.73 4.96
CA LEU A 176 17.02 -1.65 4.89
C LEU A 176 16.48 -0.42 4.14
N SER A 177 15.69 -0.65 3.09
CA SER A 177 15.01 0.43 2.37
C SER A 177 13.89 1.07 3.25
N ASP A 178 13.19 0.24 4.01
CA ASP A 178 12.11 0.61 4.95
C ASP A 178 12.62 1.59 6.01
N LEU A 179 13.78 1.27 6.62
CA LEU A 179 14.47 2.06 7.63
C LEU A 179 14.96 3.45 7.16
N VAL A 180 14.96 3.72 5.86
CA VAL A 180 15.24 5.07 5.33
C VAL A 180 13.95 5.76 4.94
N TYR A 181 13.04 5.04 4.31
CA TYR A 181 11.80 5.58 3.78
C TYR A 181 10.82 5.99 4.87
N TRP A 182 10.54 5.10 5.83
CA TRP A 182 9.47 5.31 6.80
C TRP A 182 9.82 6.26 7.94
N PRO A 183 11.04 6.28 8.52
CA PRO A 183 11.32 7.23 9.60
C PRO A 183 11.12 8.69 9.19
N VAL A 184 11.45 9.04 7.93
CA VAL A 184 11.22 10.37 7.38
C VAL A 184 9.72 10.65 7.32
N LEU A 185 8.94 9.73 6.74
CA LEU A 185 7.49 9.89 6.59
C LEU A 185 6.75 9.87 7.92
N GLN A 186 7.14 9.00 8.86
CA GLN A 186 6.53 8.88 10.18
C GLN A 186 6.87 10.08 11.07
N THR A 187 8.07 10.65 10.94
CA THR A 187 8.41 11.92 11.59
C THR A 187 7.47 13.03 11.11
N ILE A 188 7.24 13.15 9.79
CA ILE A 188 6.28 14.10 9.22
C ILE A 188 4.85 13.81 9.70
N ASN A 189 4.45 12.55 9.70
CA ASN A 189 3.12 12.11 10.12
C ASN A 189 2.81 12.51 11.56
N PHE A 190 3.70 12.19 12.50
CA PHE A 190 3.47 12.49 13.91
C PHE A 190 3.71 13.95 14.28
N ALA A 191 4.57 14.67 13.54
CA ALA A 191 4.84 16.09 13.79
C ALA A 191 3.80 17.04 13.18
N LEU A 192 3.34 16.77 11.95
CA LEU A 192 2.54 17.71 11.15
C LEU A 192 1.12 17.23 10.86
N VAL A 193 0.89 15.91 10.77
CA VAL A 193 -0.43 15.38 10.37
C VAL A 193 -1.35 15.25 11.59
N PRO A 194 -2.55 15.87 11.56
CA PRO A 194 -3.50 15.74 12.65
C PRO A 194 -3.93 14.28 12.86
N PRO A 195 -4.19 13.83 14.11
CA PRO A 195 -4.48 12.43 14.44
C PRO A 195 -5.53 11.75 13.54
N GLY A 196 -6.58 12.49 13.15
CA GLY A 196 -7.66 11.97 12.31
C GLY A 196 -7.26 11.64 10.86
N TYR A 197 -6.15 12.20 10.36
CA TYR A 197 -5.68 12.02 8.97
C TYR A 197 -4.40 11.18 8.88
N ARG A 198 -3.78 10.79 10.00
CA ARG A 198 -2.51 10.05 10.02
C ARG A 198 -2.58 8.72 9.26
N VAL A 199 -3.67 7.98 9.44
CA VAL A 199 -3.86 6.69 8.76
C VAL A 199 -3.96 6.87 7.24
N LEU A 200 -4.64 7.93 6.78
CA LEU A 200 -4.77 8.23 5.35
C LEU A 200 -3.42 8.61 4.73
N TYR A 201 -2.64 9.41 5.44
CA TYR A 201 -1.27 9.75 5.05
C TYR A 201 -0.43 8.49 4.87
N VAL A 202 -0.42 7.58 5.86
CA VAL A 202 0.38 6.35 5.77
C VAL A 202 -0.08 5.47 4.63
N ILE A 203 -1.38 5.22 4.48
CA ILE A 203 -1.90 4.36 3.40
C ILE A 203 -1.48 4.91 2.02
N PHE A 204 -1.54 6.23 1.82
CA PHE A 204 -1.10 6.85 0.57
C PHE A 204 0.39 6.57 0.28
N PHE A 205 1.26 6.78 1.27
CA PHE A 205 2.69 6.49 1.09
C PHE A 205 3.01 4.99 1.08
N THR A 206 2.19 4.15 1.70
CA THR A 206 2.29 2.69 1.61
C THR A 206 1.95 2.20 0.21
N SER A 207 1.01 2.85 -0.47
CA SER A 207 0.68 2.56 -1.87
C SER A 207 1.90 2.75 -2.80
N ILE A 208 2.65 3.84 -2.60
CA ILE A 208 3.92 4.10 -3.28
C ILE A 208 4.99 3.08 -2.88
N TRP A 209 5.10 2.79 -1.59
CA TRP A 209 6.04 1.80 -1.05
C TRP A 209 5.82 0.41 -1.64
N ASN A 210 4.57 -0.05 -1.73
CA ASN A 210 4.25 -1.38 -2.26
C ASN A 210 4.50 -1.47 -3.77
N THR A 211 4.29 -0.37 -4.50
CA THR A 211 4.73 -0.26 -5.90
C THR A 211 6.23 -0.47 -6.02
N TYR A 212 7.02 0.20 -5.16
CA TYR A 212 8.46 0.02 -5.08
C TYR A 212 8.83 -1.43 -4.70
N LEU A 213 8.21 -2.02 -3.69
CA LEU A 213 8.48 -3.40 -3.26
C LEU A 213 8.18 -4.42 -4.35
N CYS A 214 7.06 -4.28 -5.06
CA CYS A 214 6.72 -5.14 -6.19
C CYS A 214 7.78 -5.07 -7.29
N PHE A 215 8.26 -3.86 -7.60
CA PHE A 215 9.28 -3.64 -8.62
C PHE A 215 10.67 -4.15 -8.18
N PHE A 216 11.06 -3.86 -6.95
CA PHE A 216 12.31 -4.31 -6.34
C PHE A 216 12.34 -5.84 -6.26
N SER A 217 11.26 -6.45 -5.78
CA SER A 217 11.16 -7.89 -5.62
C SER A 217 11.14 -8.62 -6.98
N ALA A 218 10.58 -8.02 -8.03
CA ALA A 218 10.67 -8.57 -9.39
C ALA A 218 12.12 -8.60 -9.92
N ARG A 219 12.96 -7.64 -9.53
CA ARG A 219 14.38 -7.61 -9.91
C ARG A 219 15.21 -8.60 -9.11
N MET A 220 14.96 -8.74 -7.82
CA MET A 220 15.68 -9.69 -6.97
C MET A 220 15.45 -11.14 -7.39
N GLY A 221 14.24 -11.48 -7.85
CA GLY A 221 13.94 -12.82 -8.38
C GLY A 221 14.83 -13.22 -9.57
N ARG A 222 15.30 -12.26 -10.38
CA ARG A 222 16.21 -12.50 -11.51
C ARG A 222 17.67 -12.70 -11.08
N SER A 223 18.07 -12.10 -9.96
CA SER A 223 19.44 -12.20 -9.47
C SER A 223 19.70 -13.53 -8.77
N GLY A 224 18.67 -14.11 -8.13
CA GLY A 224 18.76 -15.42 -7.49
C GLY A 224 18.93 -16.57 -8.50
N SER A 225 18.19 -16.53 -9.61
CA SER A 225 18.28 -17.57 -10.65
C SER A 225 19.60 -17.54 -11.44
N GLY A 226 20.35 -16.45 -11.39
CA GLY A 226 21.68 -16.37 -12.00
C GLY A 226 22.79 -17.08 -11.21
N ILE A 227 22.54 -17.45 -9.95
CA ILE A 227 23.53 -18.13 -9.10
C ILE A 227 23.31 -19.65 -9.08
N GLU A 228 22.07 -20.11 -9.27
CA GLU A 228 21.77 -21.56 -9.34
C GLU A 228 22.21 -22.23 -10.65
N SER A 229 22.69 -21.50 -11.65
CA SER A 229 23.27 -22.10 -12.87
C SER A 229 24.77 -22.42 -12.77
N ASN A 230 25.40 -22.19 -11.61
CA ASN A 230 26.84 -22.45 -11.42
C ASN A 230 27.15 -23.47 -10.31
N GLN A 231 26.18 -24.31 -9.96
CA GLN A 231 26.40 -25.60 -9.27
C GLN A 231 25.89 -26.74 -10.14
#